data_AF-A0A6G3PLP4-F1
#
_entry.id   AF-A0A6G3PLP4-F1
#
_cell.length_a   1.000
_cell.length_b   1.000
_cell.length_c   1.000
_cell.angle_alpha   90.00
_cell.angle_beta   90.00
_cell.angle_gamma   90.00
#
_symmetry.space_group_name_H-M   'P 1'
#
loop_
_entity.id
_entity.type
_entity.pdbx_description
1 polymer ?
#
loop_
_entity_poly.entity_id
_entity_poly.type
_entity_poly.pdbx_seq_one_letter_code
_entity_poly.pdbx_strand_id
1 'polypeptide(L)' 'EADPASAATTYFFPQPGRLVLGGTAEADDPRTEPDPGTAREIVARCARIRPEIAGARVLGHRVGLRPAREAGVRI' A
#
# COMPACT_ATOMS: atom_id res chain seq x y z
N GLU A 1 10.82 12.76 -1.25
CA GLU A 1 10.90 11.38 -0.75
C GLU A 1 9.62 11.02 -0.01
N ALA A 2 9.23 9.74 0.00
CA ALA A 2 8.39 9.28 1.10
C ALA A 2 9.22 9.39 2.37
N ASP A 3 8.67 9.90 3.46
CA ASP A 3 9.37 9.96 4.74
C ASP A 3 9.93 8.57 5.08
N PRO A 4 11.26 8.39 5.21
CA PRO A 4 11.86 7.10 5.56
C PRO A 4 11.34 6.54 6.90
N ALA A 5 10.69 7.37 7.72
CA ALA A 5 10.04 6.96 8.95
C ALA A 5 8.67 6.27 8.76
N SER A 6 8.12 6.18 7.54
CA SER A 6 6.78 5.59 7.32
C SER A 6 6.76 4.50 6.26
N ALA A 7 7.57 3.46 6.45
CA ALA A 7 7.48 2.19 5.71
C ALA A 7 6.04 1.63 5.68
N ALA A 8 5.22 1.95 6.69
CA ALA A 8 3.83 1.54 6.83
C ALA A 8 2.84 2.73 6.73
N THR A 9 2.89 3.49 5.64
CA THR A 9 1.87 4.52 5.36
C THR A 9 0.48 3.86 5.24
N THR A 10 -0.56 4.43 5.84
CA THR A 10 -1.94 3.90 5.76
C THR A 10 -2.80 4.81 4.89
N TYR A 11 -3.38 4.28 3.81
CA TYR A 11 -4.31 5.02 2.95
C TYR A 11 -5.43 4.11 2.44
N PHE A 12 -6.56 4.74 2.10
CA PHE A 12 -7.63 4.08 1.37
C PHE A 12 -8.27 5.08 0.39
N PHE A 13 -8.33 4.74 -0.89
CA PHE A 13 -8.80 5.62 -1.95
C PHE A 13 -10.02 5.01 -2.65
N PRO A 14 -11.19 5.69 -2.61
CA PRO A 14 -12.34 5.31 -3.41
C PRO A 14 -12.00 5.34 -4.91
N GLN A 15 -12.46 4.33 -5.63
CA GLN A 15 -12.35 4.22 -7.08
C GLN A 15 -13.69 3.72 -7.63
N PRO A 16 -14.00 3.93 -8.92
CA PRO A 16 -15.18 3.31 -9.52
C PRO A 16 -15.19 1.79 -9.27
N GLY A 17 -16.22 1.33 -8.54
CA GLY A 17 -16.47 -0.09 -8.22
C GLY A 17 -15.53 -0.75 -7.21
N ARG A 18 -14.60 -0.04 -6.57
CA ARG A 18 -13.65 -0.63 -5.61
C ARG A 18 -13.06 0.39 -4.64
N LEU A 19 -12.49 -0.11 -3.55
CA LEU A 19 -11.66 0.66 -2.62
C LEU A 19 -10.22 0.15 -2.71
N VAL A 20 -9.26 1.05 -2.95
CA VAL A 20 -7.84 0.69 -2.94
C VAL A 20 -7.32 0.92 -1.53
N LEU A 21 -6.77 -0.12 -0.91
CA LEU A 21 -6.14 -0.06 0.40
C LEU A 21 -4.62 -0.11 0.25
N GLY A 22 -3.91 0.60 1.11
CA GLY A 22 -2.46 0.50 1.19
C GLY A 22 -1.91 1.12 2.46
N GLY A 23 -0.60 1.20 2.59
CA GLY A 23 0.42 0.80 1.62
C GLY A 23 1.74 0.48 2.30
N THR A 24 2.76 0.39 1.47
CA THR A 24 4.14 0.10 1.84
C THR A 24 5.07 1.04 1.08
N ALA A 25 6.28 1.23 1.60
CA ALA A 25 7.32 2.04 0.96
C ALA A 25 8.69 1.38 1.17
N GLU A 26 8.80 0.11 0.79
CA GLU A 26 10.05 -0.65 0.88
C GLU A 26 11.06 -0.15 -0.15
N ALA A 27 12.26 0.22 0.31
CA ALA A 27 13.36 0.60 -0.56
C ALA A 27 14.11 -0.64 -1.05
N ASP A 28 14.58 -0.61 -2.29
CA ASP A 28 15.46 -1.63 -2.90
C ASP A 28 14.91 -3.07 -2.89
N ASP A 29 13.60 -3.25 -2.75
CA ASP A 29 12.93 -4.55 -2.89
C ASP A 29 12.35 -4.72 -4.31
N PRO A 30 12.93 -5.59 -5.16
CA PRO A 30 12.45 -5.81 -6.52
C PRO A 30 11.26 -6.78 -6.59
N ARG A 31 10.81 -7.36 -5.47
CA ARG A 31 9.75 -8.36 -5.47
C ARG A 31 8.42 -7.75 -5.88
N THR A 32 7.76 -8.41 -6.81
CA THR A 32 6.42 -8.03 -7.29
C THR A 32 5.34 -9.03 -6.89
N GLU A 33 5.73 -10.14 -6.24
CA GLU A 33 4.79 -11.11 -5.68
C GLU A 33 4.12 -10.51 -4.43
N PRO A 34 2.79 -10.49 -4.35
CA PRO A 34 2.10 -10.03 -3.15
C PRO A 34 2.39 -10.92 -1.94
N ASP A 35 2.84 -10.30 -0.83
CA ASP A 35 2.99 -10.98 0.46
C ASP A 35 1.64 -11.04 1.21
N PRO A 36 1.12 -12.24 1.58
CA PRO A 36 -0.13 -12.37 2.30
C PRO A 36 -0.13 -11.74 3.71
N GLY A 37 1.01 -11.70 4.39
CA GLY A 37 1.19 -11.03 5.68
C GLY A 37 1.01 -9.52 5.54
N THR A 38 1.76 -8.90 4.61
CA THR A 38 1.63 -7.48 4.29
C THR A 38 0.20 -7.10 3.90
N ALA A 39 -0.47 -7.94 3.10
CA ALA A 39 -1.87 -7.70 2.72
C ALA A 39 -2.82 -7.67 3.93
N ARG A 40 -2.68 -8.63 4.87
CA ARG A 40 -3.48 -8.66 6.10
C ARG A 40 -3.21 -7.44 6.98
N GLU A 41 -1.95 -7.03 7.09
CA GLU A 41 -1.56 -5.85 7.87
C GLU A 41 -2.13 -4.56 7.30
N ILE A 42 -2.12 -4.38 5.97
CA ILE A 42 -2.76 -3.24 5.31
C ILE A 42 -4.25 -3.20 5.66
N VAL A 43 -4.98 -4.32 5.51
CA VAL A 43 -6.42 -4.39 5.85
C VAL A 43 -6.63 -4.06 7.32
N ALA A 44 -5.84 -4.63 8.23
CA ALA A 44 -5.96 -4.38 9.66
C ALA A 44 -5.71 -2.90 10.01
N ARG A 45 -4.70 -2.27 9.40
CA ARG A 45 -4.40 -0.83 9.59
C ARG A 45 -5.56 0.05 9.11
N CYS A 46 -6.08 -0.22 7.91
CA CYS A 46 -7.23 0.52 7.38
C CYS A 46 -8.49 0.30 8.24
N ALA A 47 -8.74 -0.94 8.68
CA ALA A 47 -9.91 -1.29 9.49
C ALA A 47 -9.92 -0.62 10.87
N ARG A 48 -8.76 -0.33 11.46
CA ARG A 48 -8.68 0.46 12.70
C ARG A 48 -9.20 1.89 12.52
N ILE A 49 -9.15 2.44 11.31
CA ILE A 49 -9.65 3.78 10.98
C ILE A 49 -11.10 3.72 10.49
N ARG A 50 -11.43 2.72 9.66
CA ARG A 50 -12.77 2.47 9.10
C ARG A 50 -13.17 1.01 9.30
N PRO A 51 -13.88 0.68 10.40
CA PRO A 51 -14.21 -0.69 10.76
C PRO A 51 -14.95 -1.49 9.68
N GLU A 52 -15.70 -0.82 8.80
CA GLU A 52 -16.44 -1.44 7.71
C GLU A 52 -15.53 -2.15 6.70
N ILE A 53 -14.24 -1.77 6.64
CA ILE A 53 -13.24 -2.40 5.78
C ILE A 53 -12.93 -3.84 6.21
N ALA A 54 -13.04 -4.18 7.49
CA ALA A 54 -12.71 -5.51 8.00
C ALA A 54 -13.53 -6.63 7.35
N GLY A 55 -14.77 -6.34 6.95
CA GLY A 55 -15.68 -7.28 6.28
C GLY A 55 -15.70 -7.17 4.75
N ALA A 56 -14.88 -6.30 4.16
CA ALA A 56 -14.90 -6.08 2.72
C ALA A 56 -14.33 -7.28 1.95
N ARG A 57 -14.99 -7.66 0.84
CA ARG A 57 -14.47 -8.69 -0.06
C ARG A 57 -13.20 -8.18 -0.75
N VAL A 58 -12.09 -8.89 -0.57
CA VAL A 58 -10.85 -8.63 -1.29
C VAL A 58 -11.03 -9.02 -2.76
N LEU A 59 -10.80 -8.05 -3.67
CA LEU A 59 -10.91 -8.26 -5.12
C LEU A 59 -9.57 -8.70 -5.76
N GLY A 60 -8.46 -8.50 -5.07
CA GLY A 60 -7.13 -8.88 -5.53
C GLY A 60 -6.03 -8.09 -4.81
N HIS A 61 -4.82 -8.66 -4.80
CA HIS A 61 -3.62 -8.02 -4.26
C HIS A 61 -2.75 -7.50 -5.42
N ARG A 62 -2.10 -6.35 -5.23
CA ARG A 62 -1.27 -5.71 -6.26
C ARG A 62 -0.01 -5.16 -5.62
N VAL A 63 1.12 -5.34 -6.30
CA VAL A 63 2.41 -4.75 -5.96
C VAL A 63 2.89 -3.98 -7.18
N GLY A 64 3.53 -2.84 -6.95
CA GLY A 64 4.10 -2.03 -8.01
C GLY A 64 5.43 -1.43 -7.55
N LEU A 65 6.43 -1.44 -8.43
CA LEU A 65 7.71 -0.80 -8.19
C LEU A 65 7.58 0.67 -8.58
N ARG A 66 7.84 1.59 -7.64
CA ARG A 66 7.87 3.02 -7.92
C ARG A 66 9.25 3.37 -8.50
N PRO A 67 9.35 3.87 -9.75
CA PRO A 67 10.60 4.44 -10.23
C PRO A 67 11.00 5.60 -9.34
N ALA A 68 12.14 5.44 -8.66
CA ALA A 68 12.71 6.42 -7.76
C ALA A 68 14.16 6.71 -8.19
N ARG A 69 14.63 7.90 -7.84
CA ARG A 69 16.00 8.35 -8.05
C ARG A 69 16.40 9.15 -6.83
N GLU A 70 17.60 8.91 -6.31
CA GLU A 70 18.12 9.60 -5.11
C GLU A 70 18.04 11.12 -5.25
N ALA A 71 18.54 11.66 -6.35
CA ALA A 71 18.49 13.10 -6.63
C ALA A 71 17.11 13.59 -7.14
N GLY A 72 16.05 12.81 -6.96
CA GLY A 72 14.68 13.19 -7.30
C GLY A 72 14.41 13.30 -8.80
N VAL A 73 13.43 14.13 -9.15
CA VAL A 73 12.98 14.39 -10.53
C VAL A 73 14.16 14.84 -11.40
N ARG A 74 14.26 14.30 -12.61
CA ARG A 74 15.17 14.81 -13.64
C ARG A 74 14.48 15.98 -14.34
N ILE A 75 15.02 17.18 -14.14
CA ILE A 75 14.67 18.40 -14.89
C ILE A 75 15.63 18.56 -16.05
#